data_AF-A0A094WLM5-F1
#
_entry.id   AF-A0A094WLM5-F1
#
_cell.length_a   1.000
_cell.length_b   1.000
_cell.length_c   1.000
_cell.angle_alpha   90.00
_cell.angle_beta   90.00
_cell.angle_gamma   90.00
#
_symmetry.space_group_name_H-M   'P 1'
#
loop_
_entity.id
_entity.type
_entity.pdbx_description
1 polymer ?
#
loop_
_entity_poly.entity_id
_entity_poly.type
_entity_poly.pdbx_seq_one_letter_code
_entity_poly.pdbx_strand_id
1 'polypeptide(L)' 'MKAMLQTVTYTGNKLARVHSKILFSKEGQDHIAIENTHPAIISMEVFEKVQERIESKTKKYTTAKVPLRIFQ' A
#
# COMPACT_ATOMS: atom_id res chain seq x y z
N MET A 1 9.04 -3.42 10.40
CA MET A 1 9.79 -2.59 9.42
C MET A 1 9.11 -2.44 8.06
N LYS A 2 8.30 -3.41 7.57
CA LYS A 2 7.65 -3.36 6.24
C LYS A 2 6.75 -2.13 6.01
N ALA A 3 6.03 -1.67 7.03
CA ALA A 3 5.07 -0.56 6.92
C ALA A 3 5.72 0.77 6.50
N MET A 4 6.96 1.05 6.92
CA MET A 4 7.67 2.30 6.57
C MET A 4 7.99 2.38 5.07
N LEU A 5 8.29 1.25 4.44
CA LEU A 5 8.59 1.23 3.01
C LEU A 5 7.35 1.36 2.13
N GLN A 6 6.15 1.28 2.70
CA GLN A 6 4.88 1.34 1.96
C GLN A 6 4.19 2.71 2.07
N THR A 7 4.64 3.57 2.98
CA THR A 7 4.08 4.90 3.15
C THR A 7 4.63 5.86 2.11
N VAL A 8 3.73 6.56 1.42
CA VAL A 8 4.05 7.55 0.38
C VAL A 8 4.66 8.83 0.97
N THR A 9 4.59 9.02 2.29
CA THR A 9 5.12 10.20 3.01
C THR A 9 6.56 10.55 2.62
N TYR A 10 7.43 9.56 2.41
CA TYR A 10 8.84 9.83 2.11
C TYR A 10 9.09 10.45 0.72
N THR A 11 8.11 10.44 -0.18
CA THR A 11 8.20 11.11 -1.50
C THR A 11 7.74 12.57 -1.46
N GLY A 12 7.39 13.10 -0.28
CA GLY A 12 6.82 14.45 -0.14
C GLY A 12 5.30 14.50 -0.27
N ASN A 13 4.67 13.35 -0.59
CA ASN A 13 3.22 13.24 -0.77
C ASN A 13 2.56 12.68 0.49
N LYS A 14 1.39 13.22 0.83
CA LYS A 14 0.63 12.81 2.01
C LYS A 14 -0.70 12.21 1.60
N LEU A 15 -0.99 11.00 2.10
CA LEU A 15 -2.33 10.43 2.00
C LEU A 15 -3.15 10.89 3.22
N ALA A 16 -4.20 11.65 2.96
CA ALA A 16 -5.16 12.07 3.96
C ALA A 16 -6.46 11.27 3.78
N ARG A 17 -6.97 10.70 4.88
CA ARG A 17 -8.28 10.08 4.88
C ARG A 17 -9.34 11.14 5.09
N VAL A 18 -10.30 11.24 4.18
CA VAL A 18 -11.48 12.07 4.38
C VAL A 18 -12.45 11.28 5.23
N HIS A 19 -12.74 11.80 6.43
CA HIS A 19 -13.74 11.20 7.31
C HIS A 19 -15.11 11.80 6.98
N SER A 20 -15.80 11.22 5.99
CA SER A 20 -17.21 11.53 5.77
C SER A 20 -18.05 10.80 6.83
N LYS A 21 -18.79 11.57 7.66
CA LYS A 21 -19.63 11.03 8.73
C LYS A 21 -20.95 10.50 8.17
N ILE A 22 -20.88 9.60 7.20
CA ILE A 22 -22.05 8.99 6.57
C ILE A 22 -22.13 7.55 7.08
N LEU A 23 -23.05 7.31 8.03
CA LEU A 23 -23.23 6.01 8.70
C LEU A 23 -23.62 4.86 7.74
N PHE A 24 -23.97 5.16 6.48
CA PHE A 24 -24.48 4.19 5.51
C PHE A 24 -23.76 4.21 4.14
N SER A 25 -22.68 4.98 3.98
CA SER A 25 -21.94 4.95 2.70
C SER A 25 -21.08 3.69 2.65
N LYS A 26 -21.54 2.68 1.92
CA LYS A 26 -20.79 1.43 1.65
C LYS A 26 -19.70 1.60 0.60
N GLU A 27 -19.56 2.79 0.03
CA GLU A 27 -18.64 3.06 -1.07
C GLU A 27 -17.55 4.01 -0.61
N GLY A 28 -16.31 3.53 -0.71
CA GLY A 28 -15.09 4.34 -0.76
C GLY A 28 -14.76 5.11 0.52
N GLN A 29 -13.75 4.64 1.27
CA GLN A 29 -13.01 5.57 2.09
C GLN A 29 -12.25 6.52 1.15
N ASP A 30 -12.74 7.75 1.00
CA ASP A 30 -12.11 8.74 0.14
C ASP A 30 -10.72 9.09 0.70
N HIS A 31 -9.68 8.64 0.01
CA HIS A 31 -8.31 9.02 0.30
C HIS A 31 -7.92 10.14 -0.66
N ILE A 32 -7.55 11.30 -0.12
CA ILE A 32 -7.01 12.41 -0.90
C ILE A 32 -5.48 12.32 -0.84
N ALA A 33 -4.85 12.34 -2.01
CA ALA A 33 -3.42 12.57 -2.14
C ALA A 33 -3.16 14.08 -2.11
N ILE A 34 -2.38 14.52 -1.14
CA ILE A 34 -1.87 15.89 -1.04
C ILE A 34 -0.43 15.86 -1.55
N GLU A 35 -0.19 16.57 -2.65
CA GLU A 35 1.13 16.61 -3.28
C GLU A 35 2.05 17.61 -2.57
N ASN A 36 3.35 17.31 -2.53
CA ASN A 36 4.43 18.24 -2.14
C ASN A 36 4.20 18.96 -0.78
N THR A 37 3.75 18.23 0.23
CA THR A 37 3.55 18.79 1.59
C THR A 37 4.87 19.15 2.28
N HIS A 38 5.95 18.46 1.94
CA HIS A 38 7.29 18.70 2.47
C HIS A 38 8.36 18.24 1.47
N PRO A 39 9.64 18.65 1.63
CA PRO A 39 10.72 18.15 0.79
C PRO A 39 10.77 16.62 0.78
N ALA A 40 10.89 16.05 -0.41
CA ALA A 40 10.98 14.61 -0.59
C ALA A 40 12.32 14.09 -0.06
N ILE A 41 12.28 13.04 0.76
CA ILE A 41 13.48 12.37 1.26
C ILE A 41 13.99 11.39 0.20
N ILE A 42 13.08 10.78 -0.57
CA ILE A 42 13.37 9.91 -1.71
C ILE A 42 12.54 10.34 -2.92
N SER A 43 13.04 10.08 -4.14
CA SER A 43 12.27 10.32 -5.36
C SER A 43 11.15 9.28 -5.53
N MET A 44 10.12 9.64 -6.31
CA MET A 44 9.03 8.73 -6.64
C MET A 44 9.54 7.45 -7.35
N GLU A 45 10.50 7.59 -8.26
CA GLU A 45 11.10 6.46 -8.97
C GLU A 45 11.75 5.42 -8.03
N VAL A 46 12.39 5.89 -6.95
CA VAL A 46 12.99 5.00 -5.95
C VAL A 46 11.90 4.28 -5.17
N PHE A 47 10.83 4.98 -4.81
CA PHE A 47 9.69 4.40 -4.13
C PHE A 47 8.99 3.32 -4.97
N GLU A 48 8.77 3.57 -6.26
CA GLU A 48 8.17 2.62 -7.20
C GLU A 48 8.98 1.32 -7.32
N LYS A 49 10.30 1.43 -7.51
CA LYS A 49 11.20 0.26 -7.55
C LYS A 49 11.14 -0.59 -6.27
N VAL A 50 10.94 0.06 -5.11
CA VAL A 50 10.79 -0.65 -3.83
C VAL A 50 9.43 -1.35 -3.74
N GLN A 51 8.34 -0.72 -4.17
CA GLN A 51 7.02 -1.36 -4.23
C GLN A 51 7.03 -2.59 -5.15
N GLU A 52 7.59 -2.45 -6.34
CA GLU A 52 7.70 -3.56 -7.32
C GLU A 52 8.45 -4.76 -6.73
N ARG A 53 9.54 -4.53 -5.99
CA ARG A 53 10.28 -5.58 -5.29
C ARG A 53 9.46 -6.23 -4.17
N ILE A 54 8.66 -5.45 -3.43
CA ILE A 54 7.79 -5.96 -2.37
C ILE A 54 6.68 -6.84 -2.97
N GLU A 55 6.03 -6.38 -4.04
CA GLU A 55 4.99 -7.13 -4.75
C GLU A 55 5.52 -8.42 -5.39
N SER A 56 6.71 -8.35 -6.00
CA SER A 56 7.38 -9.51 -6.58
C SER A 56 7.73 -10.57 -5.54
N LYS A 57 8.00 -10.16 -4.29
CA LYS A 57 8.21 -11.09 -3.18
C LYS A 57 6.90 -11.69 -2.69
N THR A 58 5.82 -10.92 -2.56
CA THR A 58 4.53 -11.44 -2.04
C THR A 58 3.86 -12.44 -2.98
N LYS A 59 3.93 -12.23 -4.31
CA LYS A 59 3.36 -13.17 -5.30
C LYS A 59 3.97 -14.57 -5.27
N LYS A 60 5.21 -14.72 -4.79
CA LYS A 60 5.89 -16.03 -4.71
C LYS A 60 5.36 -16.93 -3.60
N TYR A 61 4.68 -16.38 -2.58
CA TYR A 61 4.18 -17.16 -1.44
C TYR A 61 2.75 -17.69 -1.64
N THR A 62 2.01 -17.21 -2.64
CA THR A 62 0.62 -17.63 -2.88
C THR A 62 0.50 -18.92 -3.71
N THR A 63 1.58 -19.35 -4.38
CA THR A 63 1.60 -20.57 -5.21
C THR A 63 1.87 -21.85 -4.41
N ALA A 64 2.20 -21.74 -3.12
CA ALA A 64 2.44 -22.90 -2.24
C ALA A 64 1.21 -23.30 -1.42
N LYS A 65 -0.02 -23.08 -1.93
CA LYS A 65 -1.19 -23.78 -1.37
C LYS A 65 -1.11 -25.24 -1.80
N VAL A 66 -0.36 -26.04 -1.04
CA VAL A 66 -0.46 -27.50 -1.05
C VAL A 66 -1.95 -27.84 -0.93
N PRO A 67 -2.56 -28.56 -1.88
CA PRO A 67 -3.93 -29.00 -1.68
C PRO A 67 -3.93 -29.87 -0.42
N LEU A 68 -4.70 -29.48 0.59
CA LEU A 68 -5.05 -30.37 1.70
C LEU A 68 -5.76 -31.57 1.06
N ARG A 69 -4.99 -32.60 0.71
CA ARG A 69 -5.52 -33.95 0.49
C ARG A 69 -6.00 -34.41 1.85
N ILE A 70 -7.29 -34.22 2.09
CA ILE A 70 -7.99 -34.94 3.14
C ILE A 70 -7.94 -36.40 2.70
N PHE A 71 -7.12 -37.20 3.39
CA PHE A 71 -7.02 -38.64 3.19
C PHE A 71 -8.27 -39.31 3.77
N GLN A 72 -8.85 -40.20 2.94
CA GLN A 72 -9.85 -41.26 3.18
C GLN A 72 -11.19 -40.88 3.83
#